data_AF-A0A1B1YR02-F1
#
_entry.id   AF-A0A1B1YR02-F1
#
_cell.length_a   1.000
_cell.length_b   1.000
_cell.length_c   1.000
_cell.angle_alpha   90.00
_cell.angle_beta   90.00
_cell.angle_gamma   90.00
#
_symmetry.space_group_name_H-M   'P 1'
#
loop_
_entity.id
_entity.type
_entity.pdbx_description
1 polymer ?
#
loop_
_entity_poly.entity_id
_entity_poly.type
_entity_poly.pdbx_seq_one_letter_code
_entity_poly.pdbx_strand_id
1 'polypeptide(L)'
;MNKARFLVVALLFAAGLAACGENAATAKNAAVTQDAAETETGSAPDASAAAAQADTATANQAAAPAAPETAPATAQAATIAALPLKRGYYVASDTPCGQASNATVMLLRREGIGGARDFCEFKNIEQTGPNTYRVTEACGDFQGNASPETSVTTYTLEGDAAFTSKSADGWERSARYCAQSNMPPDFRANDISDVTD
;
A
#
# COMPACT_ATOMS: atom_id res chain seq x y z
N MET A 1 57.13 15.98 3.66
CA MET A 1 57.41 15.32 2.37
C MET A 1 57.44 13.81 2.60
N ASN A 2 56.32 13.11 2.40
CA ASN A 2 56.27 11.65 2.52
C ASN A 2 55.72 11.05 1.22
N LYS A 3 56.57 10.25 0.54
CA LYS A 3 56.26 9.53 -0.69
C LYS A 3 55.48 8.26 -0.34
N ALA A 4 54.18 8.23 -0.66
CA ALA A 4 53.42 6.99 -0.74
C ALA A 4 53.45 6.49 -2.19
N ARG A 5 54.11 5.34 -2.42
CA ARG A 5 54.08 4.62 -3.69
C ARG A 5 52.77 3.83 -3.77
N PHE A 6 51.91 4.22 -4.70
CA PHE A 6 50.71 3.48 -5.07
C PHE A 6 51.09 2.22 -5.85
N LEU A 7 50.65 1.07 -5.36
CA LEU A 7 50.71 -0.22 -6.07
C LEU A 7 49.34 -0.41 -6.74
N VAL A 8 49.30 -0.24 -8.06
CA VAL A 8 48.12 -0.48 -8.90
C VAL A 8 48.02 -1.97 -9.16
N VAL A 9 47.07 -2.65 -8.51
CA VAL A 9 46.70 -4.03 -8.83
C VAL A 9 45.56 -3.97 -9.84
N ALA A 10 45.87 -4.31 -11.09
CA ALA A 10 44.88 -4.49 -12.15
C ALA A 10 44.17 -5.85 -11.95
N LEU A 11 42.90 -5.81 -11.57
CA LEU A 11 42.01 -6.98 -11.53
C LEU A 11 41.23 -7.06 -12.85
N LEU A 12 41.56 -8.09 -13.62
CA LEU A 12 40.83 -8.51 -14.83
C LEU A 12 39.44 -9.03 -14.43
N PHE A 13 38.38 -8.31 -14.81
CA PHE A 13 37.01 -8.83 -14.80
C PHE A 13 36.77 -9.60 -16.10
N ALA A 14 36.67 -10.92 -16.00
CA ALA A 14 36.15 -11.77 -17.06
C ALA A 14 34.61 -11.74 -16.99
N ALA A 15 33.98 -11.31 -18.09
CA ALA A 15 32.55 -11.32 -18.30
C ALA A 15 32.03 -12.75 -18.48
N GLY A 16 31.06 -13.16 -17.67
CA GLY A 16 30.26 -14.37 -17.88
C GLY A 16 28.84 -13.97 -18.28
N LEU A 17 28.51 -14.08 -19.56
CA LEU A 17 27.13 -14.10 -20.03
C LEU A 17 26.49 -15.43 -19.63
N ALA A 18 25.49 -15.41 -18.76
CA ALA A 18 24.58 -16.53 -18.55
C ALA A 18 23.20 -16.15 -19.12
N ALA A 19 22.69 -17.06 -19.94
CA ALA A 19 21.58 -16.90 -20.86
C ALA A 19 20.22 -16.67 -20.18
N CYS A 20 19.36 -15.92 -20.88
CA CYS A 20 17.92 -15.88 -20.65
C CYS A 20 17.34 -17.27 -20.95
N GLY A 21 16.79 -17.94 -19.92
CA GLY A 21 16.01 -19.16 -20.08
C GLY A 21 14.53 -18.84 -20.24
N GLU A 22 13.95 -19.34 -21.33
CA GLU A 22 12.59 -19.12 -21.82
C GLU A 22 11.46 -19.44 -20.83
N ASN A 23 10.47 -18.54 -20.81
CA ASN A 23 9.13 -18.78 -20.28
C ASN A 23 8.34 -19.72 -21.23
N ALA A 24 7.87 -20.85 -20.72
CA ALA A 24 6.84 -21.66 -21.38
C ALA A 24 5.59 -21.73 -20.49
N ALA A 25 4.70 -20.76 -20.66
CA ALA A 25 3.34 -20.81 -20.10
C ALA A 25 2.45 -21.67 -21.02
N THR A 26 1.99 -22.82 -20.53
CA THR A 26 0.89 -23.58 -21.15
C THR A 26 -0.42 -23.01 -20.65
N ALA A 27 -1.09 -22.18 -21.47
CA ALA A 27 -2.50 -21.85 -21.31
C ALA A 27 -3.29 -22.60 -22.40
N LYS A 28 -4.10 -23.58 -21.98
CA LYS A 28 -5.17 -24.13 -22.82
C LYS A 28 -6.44 -23.36 -22.50
N ASN A 29 -6.97 -22.62 -23.47
CA ASN A 29 -8.39 -22.36 -23.57
C ASN A 29 -8.76 -22.35 -25.06
N ALA A 30 -9.56 -23.35 -25.44
CA ALA A 30 -10.19 -23.44 -26.74
C ALA A 30 -11.39 -22.48 -26.76
N ALA A 31 -11.38 -21.52 -27.68
CA ALA A 31 -12.56 -20.75 -28.05
C ALA A 31 -12.98 -21.16 -29.47
N VAL A 32 -14.27 -21.45 -29.58
CA VAL A 32 -15.00 -21.85 -30.77
C VAL A 32 -15.07 -20.70 -31.77
N THR A 33 -14.87 -21.03 -33.05
CA THR A 33 -15.04 -20.20 -34.24
C THR A 33 -16.51 -20.15 -34.68
N GLN A 34 -16.96 -18.99 -35.16
CA GLN A 34 -17.90 -18.74 -36.29
C GLN A 34 -18.04 -17.20 -36.39
N ASP A 35 -17.36 -16.47 -37.28
CA ASP A 35 -17.38 -16.37 -38.76
C ASP A 35 -18.56 -15.54 -39.34
N ALA A 36 -18.20 -14.71 -40.33
CA ALA A 36 -19.01 -13.98 -41.33
C ALA A 36 -19.93 -12.82 -40.85
N ALA A 37 -20.08 -11.66 -41.53
CA ALA A 37 -19.58 -11.14 -42.81
C ALA A 37 -19.78 -9.60 -42.91
N GLU A 38 -18.92 -8.99 -43.74
CA GLU A 38 -19.10 -7.88 -44.71
C GLU A 38 -19.92 -6.60 -44.44
N THR A 39 -19.19 -5.48 -44.57
CA THR A 39 -19.37 -4.32 -45.50
C THR A 39 -20.77 -3.72 -45.71
N GLU A 40 -20.96 -2.42 -45.40
CA GLU A 40 -21.06 -1.34 -46.40
C GLU A 40 -21.37 0.06 -45.82
N THR A 41 -20.94 1.03 -46.62
CA THR A 41 -20.92 2.49 -46.51
C THR A 41 -22.29 3.12 -46.78
N GLY A 42 -22.60 4.30 -46.22
CA GLY A 42 -23.51 5.24 -46.90
C GLY A 42 -24.34 6.22 -46.07
N SER A 43 -23.95 7.50 -46.14
CA SER A 43 -24.82 8.68 -46.35
C SER A 43 -25.66 9.28 -45.21
N ALA A 44 -25.30 10.54 -44.86
CA ALA A 44 -26.22 11.63 -44.49
C ALA A 44 -26.85 12.22 -45.79
N PRO A 45 -27.88 13.14 -45.82
CA PRO A 45 -28.00 14.36 -45.00
C PRO A 45 -29.45 14.89 -44.69
N ASP A 46 -29.49 16.06 -44.02
CA ASP A 46 -30.49 17.17 -44.08
C ASP A 46 -31.98 16.93 -43.70
N ALA A 47 -32.77 17.86 -43.15
CA ALA A 47 -32.60 19.17 -42.53
C ALA A 47 -33.94 19.60 -41.87
N SER A 48 -33.84 20.51 -40.89
CA SER A 48 -34.67 21.72 -40.67
C SER A 48 -36.22 21.68 -40.69
N ALA A 49 -36.83 22.12 -39.58
CA ALA A 49 -37.66 23.36 -39.44
C ALA A 49 -38.46 23.33 -38.11
N ALA A 50 -38.16 24.16 -37.11
CA ALA A 50 -38.64 25.55 -36.89
C ALA A 50 -40.12 25.62 -36.41
N ALA A 51 -40.32 25.91 -35.11
CA ALA A 51 -40.86 27.18 -34.55
C ALA A 51 -42.36 27.04 -34.18
N ALA A 52 -42.96 27.67 -33.17
CA ALA A 52 -42.65 28.79 -32.28
C ALA A 52 -43.46 28.61 -30.95
N GLN A 53 -42.98 29.05 -29.78
CA GLN A 53 -43.38 30.28 -29.03
C GLN A 53 -44.89 30.39 -28.72
N ALA A 54 -45.37 30.82 -27.55
CA ALA A 54 -44.82 31.34 -26.30
C ALA A 54 -45.95 31.27 -25.24
N ASP A 55 -45.65 31.33 -23.95
CA ASP A 55 -46.27 32.38 -23.14
C ASP A 55 -45.53 32.63 -21.82
N THR A 56 -45.57 33.89 -21.46
CA THR A 56 -44.92 34.60 -20.36
C THR A 56 -45.65 34.34 -19.04
N ALA A 57 -44.91 34.01 -17.99
CA ALA A 57 -45.35 34.26 -16.61
C ALA A 57 -44.17 34.66 -15.74
N THR A 58 -43.99 35.97 -15.62
CA THR A 58 -43.21 36.62 -14.58
C THR A 58 -43.76 36.23 -13.21
N ALA A 59 -42.94 35.54 -12.41
CA ALA A 59 -43.10 35.48 -10.97
C ALA A 59 -41.78 35.92 -10.34
N ASN A 60 -41.76 37.17 -9.87
CA ASN A 60 -40.73 37.66 -8.95
C ASN A 60 -40.81 36.84 -7.67
N GLN A 61 -39.97 35.82 -7.55
CA GLN A 61 -39.75 35.11 -6.30
C GLN A 61 -38.45 35.66 -5.70
N ALA A 62 -38.61 36.48 -4.66
CA ALA A 62 -37.49 36.98 -3.87
C ALA A 62 -36.69 35.78 -3.34
N ALA A 63 -35.42 35.71 -3.73
CA ALA A 63 -34.50 34.69 -3.24
C ALA A 63 -34.43 34.80 -1.71
N ALA A 64 -34.83 33.73 -1.02
CA ALA A 64 -34.57 33.59 0.40
C ALA A 64 -33.06 33.67 0.63
N PRO A 65 -32.59 34.34 1.70
CA PRO A 65 -31.17 34.39 2.01
C PRO A 65 -30.68 32.96 2.20
N ALA A 66 -29.65 32.58 1.42
CA ALA A 66 -28.96 31.32 1.59
C ALA A 66 -28.50 31.23 3.06
N ALA A 67 -28.97 30.20 3.76
CA ALA A 67 -28.45 29.88 5.08
C ALA A 67 -26.94 29.67 4.96
N PRO A 68 -26.13 30.14 5.93
CA PRO A 68 -24.70 29.92 5.89
C PRO A 68 -24.44 28.42 5.83
N GLU A 69 -23.90 27.96 4.70
CA GLU A 69 -23.41 26.61 4.53
C GLU A 69 -22.35 26.41 5.60
N THR A 70 -22.69 25.63 6.62
CA THR A 70 -21.78 25.32 7.71
C THR A 70 -20.66 24.50 7.08
N ALA A 71 -19.49 25.13 6.89
CA ALA A 71 -18.31 24.44 6.42
C ALA A 71 -18.13 23.16 7.26
N PRO A 72 -17.90 21.99 6.65
CA PRO A 72 -17.76 20.76 7.40
C PRO A 72 -16.65 20.96 8.42
N ALA A 73 -16.98 20.78 9.70
CA ALA A 73 -16.00 20.79 10.75
C ALA A 73 -14.92 19.77 10.39
N THR A 74 -13.68 20.21 10.24
CA THR A 74 -12.54 19.30 10.12
C THR A 74 -12.54 18.46 11.39
N ALA A 75 -12.97 17.20 11.27
CA ALA A 75 -12.89 16.25 12.36
C ALA A 75 -11.42 16.20 12.81
N GLN A 76 -11.17 16.65 14.04
CA GLN A 76 -9.83 16.61 14.60
C GLN A 76 -9.44 15.14 14.77
N ALA A 77 -8.28 14.77 14.23
CA ALA A 77 -7.77 13.41 14.35
C ALA A 77 -7.51 13.11 15.84
N ALA A 78 -8.07 12.02 16.35
CA ALA A 78 -7.89 11.63 17.74
C ALA A 78 -6.55 10.90 17.90
N THR A 79 -5.74 11.28 18.89
CA THR A 79 -4.53 10.54 19.24
C THR A 79 -4.90 9.28 20.03
N ILE A 80 -4.37 8.13 19.64
CA ILE A 80 -4.58 6.85 20.32
C ILE A 80 -3.24 6.22 20.71
N ALA A 81 -3.26 5.32 21.70
CA ALA A 81 -2.05 4.70 22.23
C ALA A 81 -1.50 3.56 21.35
N ALA A 82 -2.35 2.88 20.58
CA ALA A 82 -1.98 1.74 19.76
C ALA A 82 -2.93 1.60 18.58
N LEU A 83 -2.44 1.06 17.46
CA LEU A 83 -3.31 0.61 16.38
C LEU A 83 -4.22 -0.51 16.90
N PRO A 84 -5.52 -0.53 16.56
CA PRO A 84 -6.46 -1.57 16.99
C PRO A 84 -6.27 -2.87 16.19
N LEU A 85 -5.04 -3.38 16.17
CA LEU A 85 -4.61 -4.60 15.52
C LEU A 85 -4.22 -5.63 16.57
N LYS A 86 -4.46 -6.91 16.27
CA LYS A 86 -3.92 -8.02 17.05
C LYS A 86 -2.40 -8.00 16.98
N ARG A 87 -1.71 -8.05 18.11
CA ARG A 87 -0.25 -8.20 18.14
C ARG A 87 0.16 -9.61 17.72
N GLY A 88 1.36 -9.75 17.18
CA GLY A 88 1.89 -11.00 16.65
C GLY A 88 2.32 -10.92 15.20
N TYR A 89 2.37 -12.07 14.53
CA TYR A 89 2.88 -12.17 13.17
C TYR A 89 1.88 -11.67 12.12
N TYR A 90 2.38 -10.80 11.24
CA TYR A 90 1.73 -10.40 10.00
C TYR A 90 2.57 -10.88 8.83
N VAL A 91 1.91 -11.37 7.80
CA VAL A 91 2.55 -11.82 6.56
C VAL A 91 2.00 -11.00 5.40
N ALA A 92 2.89 -10.61 4.49
CA ALA A 92 2.53 -9.93 3.24
C ALA A 92 1.31 -10.61 2.59
N SER A 93 0.34 -9.81 2.16
CA SER A 93 -0.99 -10.32 1.76
C SER A 93 -0.97 -11.31 0.60
N ASP A 94 0.04 -11.22 -0.27
CA ASP A 94 0.27 -12.12 -1.41
C ASP A 94 0.95 -13.45 -1.04
N THR A 95 1.44 -13.57 0.21
CA THR A 95 2.18 -14.74 0.69
C THR A 95 1.33 -15.54 1.67
N PRO A 96 1.05 -16.85 1.45
CA PRO A 96 0.36 -17.70 2.42
C PRO A 96 1.10 -17.79 3.77
N CYS A 97 0.36 -17.84 4.90
CA CYS A 97 0.97 -17.92 6.24
C CYS A 97 2.01 -19.04 6.37
N GLY A 98 1.71 -20.25 5.87
CA GLY A 98 2.61 -21.40 5.92
C GLY A 98 3.81 -21.33 4.96
N GLN A 99 3.89 -20.29 4.12
CA GLN A 99 4.96 -20.02 3.17
C GLN A 99 5.70 -18.71 3.50
N ALA A 100 5.51 -18.18 4.71
CA ALA A 100 6.21 -17.00 5.17
C ALA A 100 7.73 -17.21 5.15
N SER A 101 8.47 -16.15 4.92
CA SER A 101 9.92 -16.12 5.06
C SER A 101 10.32 -14.86 5.80
N ASN A 102 11.61 -14.73 6.15
CA ASN A 102 12.10 -13.49 6.75
C ASN A 102 11.78 -12.25 5.91
N ALA A 103 11.67 -12.37 4.57
CA ALA A 103 11.37 -11.24 3.70
C ALA A 103 9.90 -10.81 3.71
N THR A 104 8.97 -11.70 4.07
CA THR A 104 7.52 -11.46 3.97
C THR A 104 6.84 -11.34 5.33
N VAL A 105 7.55 -11.65 6.41
CA VAL A 105 7.04 -11.60 7.78
C VAL A 105 7.30 -10.24 8.41
N MET A 106 6.36 -9.84 9.25
CA MET A 106 6.46 -8.70 10.14
C MET A 106 5.95 -9.10 11.51
N LEU A 107 6.51 -8.52 12.57
CA LEU A 107 6.06 -8.74 13.94
C LEU A 107 5.51 -7.43 14.49
N LEU A 108 4.20 -7.38 14.73
CA LEU A 108 3.56 -6.28 15.42
C LEU A 108 3.68 -6.49 16.93
N ARG A 109 4.37 -5.56 17.58
CA ARG A 109 4.63 -5.51 19.02
C ARG A 109 3.76 -4.43 19.68
N ARG A 110 3.93 -4.22 20.97
CA ARG A 110 3.23 -3.17 21.71
C ARG A 110 3.59 -1.76 21.22
N GLU A 111 4.86 -1.55 20.93
CA GLU A 111 5.48 -0.26 20.67
C GLU A 111 5.80 0.00 19.20
N GLY A 112 5.55 -0.96 18.30
CA GLY A 112 5.91 -0.80 16.90
C GLY A 112 5.79 -2.06 16.08
N ILE A 113 6.34 -2.00 14.87
CA ILE A 113 6.30 -3.09 13.89
C ILE A 113 7.71 -3.37 13.36
N GLY A 114 8.12 -4.64 13.44
CA GLY A 114 9.43 -5.09 12.97
C GLY A 114 9.33 -5.86 11.67
N GLY A 115 10.20 -5.52 10.71
CA GLY A 115 10.46 -6.32 9.51
C GLY A 115 11.69 -7.21 9.67
N ALA A 116 12.24 -7.65 8.54
CA ALA A 116 13.44 -8.49 8.51
C ALA A 116 14.73 -7.74 8.89
N ARG A 117 14.75 -6.41 8.71
CA ARG A 117 15.96 -5.58 8.75
C ARG A 117 15.90 -4.46 9.75
N ASP A 118 14.69 -4.04 10.08
CA ASP A 118 14.39 -2.84 10.80
C ASP A 118 13.25 -3.05 11.81
N PHE A 119 13.24 -2.17 12.79
CA PHE A 119 12.11 -1.99 13.69
C PHE A 119 11.67 -0.54 13.64
N CYS A 120 10.38 -0.33 13.36
CA CYS A 120 9.73 0.96 13.36
C CYS A 120 8.92 1.11 14.64
N GLU A 121 9.42 1.92 15.57
CA GLU A 121 8.72 2.27 16.80
C GLU A 121 7.65 3.32 16.50
N PHE A 122 6.43 3.09 16.98
CA PHE A 122 5.33 4.04 16.85
C PHE A 122 5.47 5.15 17.90
N LYS A 123 5.76 6.37 17.43
CA LYS A 123 5.95 7.56 18.28
C LYS A 123 4.66 8.32 18.53
N ASN A 124 3.77 8.33 17.54
CA ASN A 124 2.46 8.98 17.63
C ASN A 124 1.49 8.29 16.66
N ILE A 125 0.23 8.11 17.08
CA ILE A 125 -0.81 7.50 16.25
C ILE A 125 -2.03 8.40 16.29
N GLU A 126 -2.41 8.93 15.13
CA GLU A 126 -3.59 9.76 14.93
C GLU A 126 -4.63 9.00 14.12
N GLN A 127 -5.81 8.79 14.68
CA GLN A 127 -6.95 8.25 13.94
C GLN A 127 -7.56 9.37 13.09
N THR A 128 -7.34 9.28 11.78
CA THR A 128 -7.77 10.28 10.78
C THR A 128 -9.05 9.88 10.04
N GLY A 129 -9.51 8.63 10.24
CA GLY A 129 -10.78 8.12 9.73
C GLY A 129 -11.26 6.89 10.51
N PRO A 130 -12.42 6.30 10.16
CA PRO A 130 -12.96 5.14 10.88
C PRO A 130 -11.98 3.97 11.01
N ASN A 131 -11.17 3.73 9.97
CA ASN A 131 -10.16 2.69 9.89
C ASN A 131 -8.82 3.20 9.34
N THR A 132 -8.59 4.52 9.34
CA THR A 132 -7.40 5.15 8.79
C THR A 132 -6.63 5.86 9.89
N TYR A 133 -5.32 5.65 9.92
CA TYR A 133 -4.41 6.14 10.94
C TYR A 133 -3.18 6.76 10.30
N ARG A 134 -2.77 7.92 10.79
CA ARG A 134 -1.47 8.52 10.51
C ARG A 134 -0.54 8.16 11.66
N VAL A 135 0.53 7.45 11.36
CA VAL A 135 1.51 7.00 12.35
C VAL A 135 2.83 7.71 12.09
N THR A 136 3.35 8.38 13.11
CA THR A 136 4.74 8.85 13.12
C THR A 136 5.60 7.73 13.68
N GLU A 137 6.58 7.29 12.91
CA GLU A 137 7.40 6.11 13.20
C GLU A 137 8.87 6.50 13.27
N ALA A 138 9.63 5.91 14.19
CA ALA A 138 11.09 5.97 14.18
C ALA A 138 11.64 4.58 13.82
N CYS A 139 12.21 4.46 12.62
CA CYS A 139 12.69 3.21 12.06
C CYS A 139 14.21 3.11 12.18
N GLY A 140 14.71 2.08 12.86
CA GLY A 140 16.13 1.80 12.99
C GLY A 140 16.46 0.40 12.48
N ASP A 141 17.62 0.24 11.85
CA ASP A 141 18.16 -1.08 11.53
C ASP A 141 18.60 -1.83 12.80
N PHE A 142 18.56 -3.16 12.77
CA PHE A 142 18.99 -3.97 13.91
C PHE A 142 20.51 -3.97 14.15
N GLN A 143 21.31 -3.40 13.23
CA GLN A 143 22.76 -3.34 13.34
C GLN A 143 23.22 -2.09 14.13
N GLY A 144 22.33 -1.15 14.43
CA GLY A 144 22.51 -0.08 15.41
C GLY A 144 23.57 0.98 15.06
N ASN A 145 23.97 1.06 13.79
CA ASN A 145 25.07 1.95 13.39
C ASN A 145 24.60 3.37 13.04
N ALA A 146 23.29 3.56 12.84
CA ALA A 146 22.68 4.85 12.49
C ALA A 146 21.59 5.23 13.50
N SER A 147 21.35 6.54 13.64
CA SER A 147 20.18 7.03 14.37
C SER A 147 18.90 6.63 13.62
N PRO A 148 17.83 6.23 14.33
CA PRO A 148 16.56 5.89 13.68
C PRO A 148 16.02 7.07 12.84
N GLU A 149 15.56 6.76 11.64
CA GLU A 149 14.91 7.73 10.76
C GLU A 149 13.45 7.90 11.16
N THR A 150 13.00 9.16 11.30
CA THR A 150 11.60 9.45 11.61
C THR A 150 10.82 9.71 10.33
N SER A 151 9.72 9.00 10.14
CA SER A 151 8.85 9.14 8.98
C SER A 151 7.37 9.08 9.37
N VAL A 152 6.48 9.38 8.41
CA VAL A 152 5.03 9.29 8.60
C VAL A 152 4.46 8.26 7.63
N THR A 153 3.74 7.29 8.18
CA THR A 153 3.09 6.20 7.44
C THR A 153 1.59 6.27 7.66
N THR A 154 0.81 6.17 6.59
CA THR A 154 -0.65 6.05 6.65
C THR A 154 -1.02 4.58 6.67
N TYR A 155 -1.71 4.14 7.71
CA TYR A 155 -2.28 2.80 7.83
C TYR A 155 -3.78 2.84 7.55
N THR A 156 -4.25 1.92 6.72
CA THR A 156 -5.68 1.62 6.54
C THR A 156 -5.92 0.20 7.00
N LEU A 157 -6.74 0.02 8.02
CA LEU A 157 -7.00 -1.27 8.65
C LEU A 157 -8.24 -1.94 8.05
N GLU A 158 -8.18 -3.26 7.94
CA GLU A 158 -9.32 -4.11 7.65
C GLU A 158 -9.59 -4.98 8.89
N GLY A 159 -10.51 -4.50 9.74
CA GLY A 159 -10.75 -5.08 11.05
C GLY A 159 -9.52 -4.97 11.96
N ASP A 160 -9.29 -6.02 12.76
CA ASP A 160 -8.18 -6.11 13.71
C ASP A 160 -7.02 -7.01 13.23
N ALA A 161 -7.09 -7.48 11.98
CA ALA A 161 -6.25 -8.57 11.50
C ALA A 161 -5.60 -8.31 10.14
N ALA A 162 -5.79 -7.15 9.53
CA ALA A 162 -5.14 -6.81 8.27
C ALA A 162 -4.97 -5.30 8.12
N PHE A 163 -3.98 -4.91 7.33
CA PHE A 163 -3.75 -3.51 7.00
C PHE A 163 -3.06 -3.34 5.65
N THR A 164 -3.23 -2.14 5.10
CA THR A 164 -2.35 -1.54 4.09
C THR A 164 -1.65 -0.34 4.71
N SER A 165 -0.34 -0.23 4.51
CA SER A 165 0.50 0.88 4.98
C SER A 165 1.16 1.56 3.80
N LYS A 166 1.11 2.89 3.76
CA LYS A 166 1.72 3.72 2.72
C LYS A 166 2.56 4.83 3.34
N SER A 167 3.84 4.92 2.98
CA SER A 167 4.70 5.99 3.46
C SER A 167 4.49 7.30 2.72
N ALA A 168 4.99 8.38 3.32
CA ALA A 168 5.10 9.67 2.65
C ALA A 168 5.93 9.58 1.34
N ASP A 169 6.93 8.71 1.29
CA ASP A 169 7.83 8.53 0.13
C ASP A 169 7.25 7.62 -0.96
N GLY A 170 6.02 7.11 -0.76
CA GLY A 170 5.25 6.44 -1.79
C GLY A 170 5.41 4.92 -1.86
N TRP A 171 6.16 4.29 -0.94
CA TRP A 171 6.11 2.83 -0.82
C TRP A 171 4.78 2.40 -0.20
N GLU A 172 4.28 1.25 -0.63
CA GLU A 172 3.04 0.66 -0.12
C GLU A 172 3.26 -0.83 0.20
N ARG A 173 2.60 -1.31 1.25
CA ARG A 173 2.62 -2.71 1.69
C ARG A 173 1.27 -3.08 2.23
N SER A 174 0.84 -4.32 2.00
CA SER A 174 -0.31 -4.91 2.69
C SER A 174 0.09 -6.19 3.40
N ALA A 175 -0.48 -6.42 4.58
CA ALA A 175 -0.21 -7.60 5.37
C ALA A 175 -1.44 -8.04 6.18
N ARG A 176 -1.47 -9.32 6.55
CA ARG A 176 -2.53 -9.92 7.37
C ARG A 176 -1.97 -10.78 8.49
N TYR A 177 -2.71 -10.83 9.59
CA TYR A 177 -2.38 -11.62 10.76
C TYR A 177 -2.34 -13.10 10.42
N CYS A 178 -1.31 -13.78 10.91
CA CYS A 178 -1.17 -15.22 10.85
C CYS A 178 -1.02 -15.76 12.26
N ALA A 179 -1.91 -16.67 12.65
CA ALA A 179 -1.73 -17.42 13.89
C ALA A 179 -0.37 -18.13 13.85
N GLN A 180 0.40 -18.02 14.94
CA GLN A 180 1.76 -18.54 14.99
C GLN A 180 1.84 -20.04 14.69
N SER A 181 0.83 -20.81 15.10
CA SER A 181 0.69 -22.24 14.78
C SER A 181 0.66 -22.53 13.28
N ASN A 182 0.19 -21.60 12.45
CA ASN A 182 0.11 -21.72 10.99
C ASN A 182 1.38 -21.25 10.25
N MET A 183 2.36 -20.71 10.98
CA MET A 183 3.62 -20.23 10.41
C MET A 183 4.60 -21.39 10.14
N PRO A 184 5.64 -21.18 9.31
CA PRO A 184 6.76 -22.12 9.16
C PRO A 184 7.45 -22.46 10.50
N PRO A 185 8.17 -23.59 10.58
CA PRO A 185 8.74 -24.11 11.82
C PRO A 185 9.51 -23.08 12.65
N ASP A 186 10.37 -22.27 12.01
CA ASP A 186 11.23 -21.31 12.71
C ASP A 186 10.42 -20.21 13.43
N PHE A 187 9.37 -19.69 12.80
CA PHE A 187 8.48 -18.70 13.41
C PHE A 187 7.51 -19.34 14.41
N ARG A 188 7.07 -20.56 14.13
CA ARG A 188 6.16 -21.30 15.01
C ARG A 188 6.79 -21.60 16.36
N ALA A 189 8.09 -21.91 16.37
CA ALA A 189 8.84 -22.27 17.57
C ALA A 189 9.38 -21.06 18.36
N ASN A 190 9.37 -19.86 17.76
CA ASN A 190 9.93 -18.67 18.40
C ASN A 190 9.00 -18.09 19.47
N ASP A 191 9.44 -17.98 20.72
CA ASP A 191 8.63 -17.30 21.73
C ASP A 191 8.55 -15.79 21.44
N ILE A 192 7.35 -15.24 21.47
CA ILE A 192 7.08 -13.81 21.22
C ILE A 192 6.19 -13.19 22.29
N SER A 193 5.86 -13.90 23.38
CA SER A 193 4.92 -13.40 24.39
C SER A 193 5.48 -12.16 25.09
N ASP A 194 6.78 -12.13 25.37
CA ASP A 194 7.47 -11.01 26.01
C ASP A 194 7.35 -9.68 25.25
N VAL A 195 7.21 -9.74 23.92
CA VAL A 195 7.08 -8.55 23.05
C VAL A 195 5.65 -8.31 22.54
N THR A 196 4.71 -9.23 22.79
CA THR A 196 3.32 -9.11 22.33
C THR A 196 2.29 -8.95 23.45
N ASP A 197 2.59 -9.37 24.67
CA ASP A 197 1.71 -9.18 25.83
C ASP A 197 1.52 -7.71 26.20
#